data_AF-A0A6C0UKA5-F1
#
_entry.id   AF-A0A6C0UKA5-F1
#
_cell.length_a   1.000
_cell.length_b   1.000
_cell.length_c   1.000
_cell.angle_alpha   90.00
_cell.angle_beta   90.00
_cell.angle_gamma   90.00
#
_symmetry.space_group_name_H-M   'P 1'
#
loop_
_entity.id
_entity.type
_entity.pdbx_description
1 polymer ?
#
loop_
_entity_poly.entity_id
_entity_poly.type
_entity_poly.pdbx_seq_one_letter_code
_entity_poly.pdbx_strand_id
1 'polypeptide(L)'
;MENSGRHGNSAGSKKSTCLPQEISENNMAEKKIIKKYINLLQKYTEGEMSASELSTGYLEEFKNESQGFSEETYQILQNMFRKSDAYCEPEIREDVRGSIGEQELLEAATRTIKKLEERLERIDS
;
A
#
# COMPACT_ATOMS: atom_id res chain seq x y z
N MET A 1 4.25 -58.81 -17.90
CA MET A 1 4.11 -57.36 -18.10
C MET A 1 2.63 -57.03 -17.85
N GLU A 2 2.15 -57.20 -16.63
CA GLU A 2 2.14 -56.15 -15.59
C GLU A 2 1.67 -54.81 -16.14
N ASN A 3 0.38 -54.49 -15.99
CA ASN A 3 0.02 -53.57 -14.92
C ASN A 3 -1.45 -53.72 -14.49
N SER A 4 -1.61 -53.70 -13.18
CA SER A 4 -2.84 -53.84 -12.39
C SER A 4 -3.24 -52.47 -11.82
N GLY A 5 -4.53 -52.29 -11.50
CA GLY A 5 -5.06 -51.16 -10.72
C GLY A 5 -6.34 -50.61 -11.36
N ARG A 6 -7.59 -50.95 -10.98
CA ARG A 6 -8.27 -51.10 -9.68
C ARG A 6 -8.59 -49.77 -8.97
N HIS A 7 -9.89 -49.58 -8.70
CA HIS A 7 -10.55 -48.60 -7.82
C HIS A 7 -10.53 -47.13 -8.31
N GLY A 8 -11.64 -46.41 -8.44
CA GLY A 8 -12.82 -46.38 -7.57
C GLY A 8 -12.67 -45.19 -6.62
N ASN A 9 -13.45 -44.11 -6.83
CA ASN A 9 -14.24 -43.46 -5.79
C ASN A 9 -14.88 -42.16 -6.26
N SER A 10 -16.19 -42.11 -6.01
CA SER A 10 -17.00 -40.92 -5.81
C SER A 10 -16.51 -40.07 -4.63
N ALA A 11 -17.07 -38.86 -4.57
CA ALA A 11 -17.18 -37.97 -3.42
C ALA A 11 -16.06 -36.95 -3.24
N GLY A 12 -16.48 -35.69 -3.17
CA GLY A 12 -15.64 -34.62 -2.70
C GLY A 12 -15.91 -33.26 -3.33
N SER A 13 -17.16 -32.81 -3.34
CA SER A 13 -17.43 -31.38 -3.32
C SER A 13 -16.70 -30.76 -2.12
N LYS A 14 -15.47 -30.28 -2.31
CA LYS A 14 -14.82 -29.41 -1.32
C LYS A 14 -15.35 -28.00 -1.52
N LYS A 15 -16.60 -27.78 -1.10
CA LYS A 15 -16.98 -26.47 -0.56
C LYS A 15 -16.17 -26.34 0.73
N SER A 16 -14.97 -25.75 0.63
CA SER A 16 -14.22 -25.31 1.80
C SER A 16 -14.86 -24.01 2.28
N THR A 17 -15.99 -24.14 2.98
CA THR A 17 -16.57 -23.07 3.77
C THR A 17 -15.86 -23.03 5.11
N CYS A 18 -14.79 -22.24 5.17
CA CYS A 18 -14.10 -21.71 6.35
C CYS A 18 -13.24 -20.58 5.76
N LEU A 19 -13.35 -19.30 6.12
CA LEU A 19 -13.25 -18.76 7.49
C LEU A 19 -13.91 -17.36 7.58
N PRO A 20 -14.69 -17.06 8.62
CA PRO A 20 -14.96 -15.69 9.06
C PRO A 20 -13.76 -15.03 9.78
N GLN A 21 -12.71 -15.80 10.12
CA GLN A 21 -11.61 -15.35 10.99
C GLN A 21 -10.42 -14.74 10.22
N GLU A 22 -10.09 -15.21 9.00
CA GLU A 22 -8.96 -14.68 8.19
C GLU A 22 -9.22 -13.26 7.67
N ILE A 23 -10.48 -12.88 7.50
CA ILE A 23 -10.86 -11.56 6.98
C ILE A 23 -10.70 -10.49 8.09
N SER A 24 -10.95 -10.82 9.36
CA SER A 24 -10.90 -9.83 10.45
C SER A 24 -9.48 -9.45 10.87
N GLU A 25 -8.54 -10.42 10.86
CA GLU A 25 -7.14 -10.15 11.21
C GLU A 25 -6.43 -9.31 10.14
N ASN A 26 -6.71 -9.60 8.85
CA ASN A 26 -6.19 -8.80 7.74
C ASN A 26 -6.71 -7.36 7.77
N ASN A 27 -7.97 -7.14 8.12
CA ASN A 27 -8.54 -5.80 8.22
C ASN A 27 -7.90 -4.99 9.35
N MET A 28 -7.57 -5.59 10.49
CA MET A 28 -6.91 -4.89 11.60
C MET A 28 -5.45 -4.54 11.31
N ALA A 29 -4.72 -5.43 10.62
CA ALA A 29 -3.36 -5.16 10.15
C ALA A 29 -3.38 -4.03 9.10
N GLU A 30 -4.27 -4.12 8.11
CA GLU A 30 -4.42 -3.09 7.08
C GLU A 30 -4.77 -1.71 7.67
N LYS A 31 -5.67 -1.65 8.67
CA LYS A 31 -5.98 -0.38 9.37
C LYS A 31 -4.75 0.24 10.03
N LYS A 32 -3.87 -0.57 10.62
CA LYS A 32 -2.62 -0.07 11.23
C LYS A 32 -1.67 0.49 10.18
N ILE A 33 -1.55 -0.19 9.04
CA ILE A 33 -0.72 0.25 7.91
C ILE A 33 -1.25 1.57 7.35
N ILE A 34 -2.55 1.65 7.08
CA ILE A 34 -3.21 2.87 6.59
C ILE A 34 -2.94 4.04 7.53
N LYS A 35 -3.18 3.86 8.85
CA LYS A 35 -2.93 4.90 9.85
C LYS A 35 -1.46 5.32 9.91
N LYS A 36 -0.53 4.37 9.79
CA LYS A 36 0.91 4.65 9.74
C LYS A 36 1.26 5.56 8.57
N TYR A 37 0.79 5.24 7.36
CA TYR A 37 1.06 6.06 6.17
C TYR A 37 0.34 7.40 6.19
N ILE A 38 -0.87 7.48 6.74
CA ILE A 38 -1.55 8.77 6.97
C ILE A 38 -0.68 9.65 7.88
N ASN A 39 -0.21 9.12 9.02
CA ASN A 39 0.63 9.88 9.95
C ASN A 39 1.93 10.37 9.28
N LEU A 40 2.61 9.51 8.53
CA LEU A 40 3.83 9.87 7.80
C LEU A 40 3.58 11.02 6.81
N LEU A 41 2.50 10.94 6.04
CA LEU A 41 2.15 11.97 5.06
C LEU A 41 1.66 13.27 5.73
N GLN A 42 0.95 13.17 6.87
CA GLN A 42 0.48 14.32 7.64
C GLN A 42 1.64 15.16 8.16
N LYS A 43 2.66 14.52 8.75
CA LYS A 43 3.89 15.20 9.20
C LYS A 43 4.52 16.04 8.09
N TYR A 44 4.56 15.51 6.87
CA TYR A 44 5.02 16.28 5.72
C TYR A 44 4.08 17.44 5.37
N THR A 45 2.77 17.20 5.24
CA THR A 45 1.81 18.26 4.89
C THR A 45 1.68 19.36 5.94
N GLU A 46 2.02 19.07 7.20
CA GLU A 46 2.03 20.00 8.32
C GLU A 46 3.36 20.74 8.48
N GLY A 47 4.37 20.41 7.65
CA GLY A 47 5.68 21.04 7.66
C GLY A 47 6.63 20.53 8.76
N GLU A 48 6.30 19.41 9.40
CA GLU A 48 7.20 18.74 10.36
C GLU A 48 8.32 17.93 9.67
N MET A 49 8.22 17.76 8.36
CA MET A 49 9.15 17.00 7.52
C MET A 49 9.31 17.71 6.17
N SER A 50 10.52 17.71 5.62
CA SER A 50 10.80 18.22 4.28
C SER A 50 10.42 17.24 3.16
N ALA A 51 10.36 17.71 1.92
CA ALA A 51 10.10 16.86 0.76
C ALA A 51 11.18 15.79 0.52
N SER A 52 12.46 16.12 0.77
CA SER A 52 13.57 15.16 0.72
C SER A 52 13.42 14.05 1.77
N GLU A 53 13.06 14.42 3.00
CA GLU A 53 12.87 13.46 4.09
C GLU A 53 11.66 12.56 3.81
N LEU A 54 10.54 13.14 3.34
CA LEU A 54 9.38 12.34 2.97
C LEU A 54 9.71 11.37 1.84
N SER A 55 10.33 11.86 0.75
CA SER A 55 10.58 11.01 -0.42
C SER A 55 11.43 9.80 -0.04
N THR A 56 12.55 10.01 0.66
CA THR A 56 13.43 8.93 1.12
C THR A 56 12.73 8.03 2.14
N GLY A 57 12.14 8.61 3.18
CA GLY A 57 11.50 7.86 4.26
C GLY A 57 10.31 7.03 3.79
N TYR A 58 9.51 7.56 2.86
CA TYR A 58 8.38 6.83 2.28
C TYR A 58 8.84 5.63 1.46
N LEU A 59 9.89 5.78 0.63
CA LEU A 59 10.42 4.69 -0.19
C LEU A 59 10.99 3.57 0.67
N GLU A 60 11.72 3.92 1.74
CA GLU A 60 12.25 2.95 2.70
C GLU A 60 11.12 2.22 3.43
N GLU A 61 10.15 2.95 3.96
CA GLU A 61 9.01 2.38 4.69
C GLU A 61 8.21 1.42 3.79
N PHE A 62 7.94 1.81 2.54
CA PHE A 62 7.19 0.99 1.59
C PHE A 62 7.94 -0.29 1.17
N LYS A 63 9.26 -0.23 1.00
CA LYS A 63 10.08 -1.40 0.65
C LYS A 63 10.19 -2.41 1.79
N ASN A 64 10.14 -1.94 3.04
CA ASN A 64 10.25 -2.78 4.23
C ASN A 64 8.89 -3.23 4.79
N GLU A 65 7.78 -2.84 4.15
CA GLU A 65 6.46 -3.24 4.59
C GLU A 65 6.27 -4.75 4.37
N SER A 66 6.07 -5.46 5.48
CA SER A 66 5.97 -6.92 5.54
C SER A 66 4.57 -7.40 5.85
N GLN A 67 3.69 -6.49 6.29
CA GLN A 67 2.30 -6.82 6.56
C GLN A 67 1.48 -6.76 5.27
N GLY A 68 0.59 -7.74 5.10
CA GLY A 68 -0.34 -7.76 3.98
C GLY A 68 -1.43 -6.71 4.13
N PHE A 69 -1.74 -6.03 3.02
CA PHE A 69 -2.90 -5.15 2.87
C PHE A 69 -3.59 -5.47 1.55
N SER A 70 -4.82 -5.00 1.38
CA SER A 70 -5.57 -5.25 0.16
C SER A 70 -4.89 -4.63 -1.07
N GLU A 71 -5.21 -5.17 -2.24
CA GLU A 71 -4.79 -4.61 -3.53
C GLU A 71 -5.20 -3.14 -3.67
N GLU A 72 -6.35 -2.75 -3.13
CA GLU A 72 -6.80 -1.35 -3.19
C GLU A 72 -5.88 -0.42 -2.39
N THR A 73 -5.52 -0.81 -1.16
CA THR A 73 -4.57 -0.06 -0.34
C THR A 73 -3.20 -0.03 -1.01
N TYR A 74 -2.78 -1.14 -1.62
CA TYR A 74 -1.54 -1.20 -2.39
C TYR A 74 -1.51 -0.20 -3.52
N GLN A 75 -2.58 -0.10 -4.32
CA GLN A 75 -2.63 0.86 -5.40
C GLN A 75 -2.56 2.31 -4.92
N ILE A 76 -3.18 2.64 -3.77
CA ILE A 76 -3.09 3.97 -3.19
C ILE A 76 -1.64 4.29 -2.80
N LEU A 77 -1.01 3.40 -2.04
CA LEU A 77 0.36 3.59 -1.55
C LEU A 77 1.41 3.55 -2.68
N GLN A 78 1.25 2.63 -3.64
CA GLN A 78 2.14 2.51 -4.79
C GLN A 78 2.10 3.75 -5.70
N ASN A 79 0.96 4.44 -5.78
CA ASN A 79 0.89 5.72 -6.50
C ASN A 79 1.69 6.82 -5.79
N MET A 80 1.64 6.87 -4.45
CA MET A 80 2.47 7.80 -3.68
C MET A 80 3.95 7.43 -3.78
N PHE A 81 4.30 6.14 -3.74
CA PHE A 81 5.66 5.66 -3.97
C PHE A 81 6.24 6.20 -5.28
N ARG A 82 5.48 6.12 -6.39
CA ARG A 82 5.91 6.64 -7.69
C ARG A 82 6.13 8.15 -7.67
N LYS A 83 5.40 8.89 -6.83
CA LYS A 83 5.57 10.34 -6.66
C LYS A 83 6.81 10.65 -5.84
N SER A 84 7.05 9.92 -4.76
CA SER A 84 8.27 10.01 -3.98
C SER A 84 9.51 9.65 -4.79
N ASP A 85 9.45 8.62 -5.64
CA ASP A 85 10.55 8.20 -6.52
C ASP A 85 10.83 9.21 -7.65
N ALA A 86 9.79 9.93 -8.10
CA ALA A 86 9.91 10.99 -9.10
C ALA A 86 10.31 12.35 -8.50
N TYR A 87 10.34 12.49 -7.18
CA TYR A 87 10.72 13.75 -6.54
C TYR A 87 12.19 14.08 -6.83
N CYS A 88 12.44 15.34 -7.13
CA CYS A 88 13.77 15.82 -7.46
C CYS A 88 13.98 17.20 -6.84
N GLU A 89 15.16 17.39 -6.24
CA GLU A 89 15.55 18.66 -5.65
C GLU A 89 15.57 19.78 -6.71
N PRO A 90 15.21 21.03 -6.34
CA PRO A 90 15.13 22.14 -7.28
C PRO A 90 16.40 22.34 -8.12
N GLU A 91 17.58 22.08 -7.55
CA GLU A 91 18.88 22.31 -8.18
C GLU A 91 19.17 21.39 -9.38
N ILE A 92 18.56 20.20 -9.43
CA ILE A 92 18.79 19.21 -10.49
C ILE A 92 17.53 18.90 -11.30
N ARG A 93 16.41 19.57 -10.98
CA ARG A 93 15.10 19.28 -11.55
C ARG A 93 15.04 19.46 -13.07
N GLU A 94 15.69 20.51 -13.59
CA GLU A 94 15.70 20.81 -15.03
C GLU A 94 16.38 19.71 -15.86
N ASP A 95 17.28 18.94 -15.25
CA ASP A 95 18.04 17.86 -15.90
C ASP A 95 17.33 16.50 -15.83
N VAL A 96 16.32 16.37 -14.96
CA VAL A 96 15.60 15.09 -14.73
C VAL A 96 14.22 15.13 -15.37
N ARG A 97 14.11 14.54 -16.57
CA ARG A 97 12.85 14.45 -17.31
C ARG A 97 11.80 13.66 -16.53
N GLY A 98 10.63 14.27 -16.33
CA GLY A 98 9.51 13.65 -15.63
C GLY A 98 9.58 13.73 -14.10
N SER A 99 10.55 14.50 -13.57
CA SER A 99 10.62 14.82 -12.15
C SER A 99 9.46 15.68 -11.68
N ILE A 100 9.14 15.56 -10.40
CA ILE A 100 8.19 16.43 -9.70
C ILE A 100 8.93 17.25 -8.65
N GLY A 101 8.45 18.46 -8.38
CA GLY A 101 8.96 19.28 -7.28
C GLY A 101 8.14 19.10 -6.00
N GLU A 102 8.52 19.87 -4.98
CA GLU A 102 7.87 19.85 -3.67
C GLU A 102 6.37 20.13 -3.74
N GLN A 103 5.92 21.12 -4.52
CA GLN A 103 4.48 21.42 -4.61
C GLN A 103 3.68 20.22 -5.15
N GLU A 104 4.19 19.53 -6.16
CA GLU A 104 3.52 18.37 -6.75
C GLU A 104 3.56 17.16 -5.81
N LEU A 105 4.63 17.01 -5.01
CA LEU A 105 4.73 16.01 -3.96
C LEU A 105 3.73 16.30 -2.82
N LEU A 106 3.59 17.56 -2.41
CA LEU A 106 2.60 18.02 -1.43
C LEU A 106 1.18 17.70 -1.89
N GLU A 107 0.83 18.06 -3.12
CA GLU A 107 -0.47 17.75 -3.69
C GLU A 107 -0.73 16.23 -3.79
N ALA A 108 0.31 15.44 -4.07
CA ALA A 108 0.22 13.98 -4.07
C ALA A 108 -0.01 13.41 -2.67
N ALA A 109 0.70 13.93 -1.66
CA ALA A 109 0.56 13.53 -0.26
C ALA A 109 -0.85 13.82 0.25
N THR A 110 -1.36 15.05 0.05
CA THR A 110 -2.72 15.43 0.46
C THR A 110 -3.79 14.54 -0.19
N ARG A 111 -3.66 14.27 -1.50
CA ARG A 111 -4.60 13.39 -2.21
C ARG A 111 -4.52 11.94 -1.72
N THR A 112 -3.33 11.48 -1.34
CA THR A 112 -3.12 10.13 -0.81
C THR A 112 -3.73 9.99 0.58
N ILE A 113 -3.55 10.96 1.47
CA ILE A 113 -4.21 11.00 2.79
C ILE A 113 -5.71 10.84 2.63
N LYS A 114 -6.36 11.66 1.80
CA LYS A 114 -7.81 11.58 1.58
C LYS A 114 -8.27 10.19 1.13
N LYS A 115 -7.56 9.57 0.17
CA LYS A 115 -7.90 8.21 -0.30
C LYS A 115 -7.72 7.15 0.79
N LEU A 116 -6.71 7.30 1.63
CA LEU A 116 -6.44 6.41 2.76
C LEU A 116 -7.51 6.54 3.85
N GLU A 117 -7.98 7.76 4.14
CA GLU A 117 -9.10 8.01 5.05
C GLU A 117 -10.41 7.39 4.52
N GLU A 118 -10.75 7.63 3.24
CA GLU A 118 -11.90 7.00 2.58
C GLU A 118 -11.79 5.46 2.56
N ARG A 119 -10.58 4.92 2.44
CA ARG A 119 -10.33 3.48 2.55
C ARG A 119 -10.56 2.99 3.97
N LEU A 120 -10.11 3.73 4.98
CA LEU A 120 -10.27 3.39 6.40
C LEU A 120 -11.74 3.29 6.78
N GLU A 121 -12.56 4.28 6.39
CA GLU A 121 -14.00 4.30 6.62
C GLU A 121 -14.72 3.08 6.02
N ARG A 122 -14.28 2.63 4.83
CA ARG A 122 -14.83 1.45 4.16
C ARG A 122 -14.43 0.12 4.80
N ILE A 123 -13.34 0.06 5.56
CA ILE A 123 -12.97 -1.13 6.36
C ILE A 123 -13.65 -1.09 7.75
N ASP A 124 -14.07 0.10 8.21
CA ASP A 124 -14.83 0.28 9.45
C ASP A 124 -16.34 0.04 9.27
N SER A 125 -16.85 0.09 8.03
CA SER A 125 -18.24 -0.21 7.64
C SER A 125 -18.51 -1.70 7.52
#